data_AF-A0A6A6TQU9-F1
#
_entry.id   AF-A0A6A6TQU9-F1
#
_cell.length_a   1.000
_cell.length_b   1.000
_cell.length_c   1.000
_cell.angle_alpha   90.00
_cell.angle_beta   90.00
_cell.angle_gamma   90.00
#
_symmetry.space_group_name_H-M   'P 1'
#
loop_
_entity.id
_entity.type
_entity.pdbx_description
1 polymer ?
#
loop_
_entity_poly.entity_id
_entity_poly.type
_entity_poly.pdbx_seq_one_letter_code
_entity_poly.pdbx_strand_id
1 'polypeptide(L)'
;MDRVLDDGSTALHLAAQICINPDVLDYLCDNGCEAFINRADQFGWTPLHYAVMARSSAQGDAPFAKVGRLLQRGADAEIRVVENALSLYDQPSSPSTALELLRYARPERFDLLVGTLTGLGLHCQ
;
A
#
# COMPACT_ATOMS: atom_id res chain seq x y z
N MET A 1 -16.52 -12.50 1.76
CA MET A 1 -16.64 -12.17 3.20
C MET A 1 -16.39 -10.67 3.35
N ASP A 2 -17.43 -9.84 3.55
CA ASP A 2 -17.26 -8.39 3.77
C ASP A 2 -17.06 -8.13 5.27
N ARG A 3 -15.90 -8.54 5.79
CA ARG A 3 -15.56 -8.34 7.21
C ARG A 3 -14.59 -7.17 7.29
N VAL A 4 -15.15 -5.98 7.41
CA VAL A 4 -14.42 -4.77 7.82
C VAL A 4 -14.16 -4.83 9.32
N LEU A 5 -12.97 -4.44 9.75
CA LEU A 5 -12.62 -4.23 11.15
C LEU A 5 -13.27 -2.94 11.68
N ASP A 6 -13.18 -2.73 12.99
CA ASP A 6 -13.79 -1.57 13.66
C ASP A 6 -13.22 -0.22 13.16
N ASP A 7 -12.00 -0.24 12.62
CA ASP A 7 -11.33 0.89 11.98
C ASP A 7 -11.64 1.03 10.47
N GLY A 8 -12.56 0.22 9.94
CA GLY A 8 -12.88 0.19 8.52
C GLY A 8 -11.84 -0.55 7.66
N SER A 9 -10.78 -1.08 8.28
CA SER A 9 -9.74 -1.82 7.56
C SER A 9 -10.24 -3.20 7.14
N THR A 10 -9.71 -3.72 6.04
CA THR A 10 -10.06 -5.05 5.49
C THR A 10 -8.90 -6.03 5.66
N ALA A 11 -9.16 -7.31 5.36
CA ALA A 11 -8.09 -8.32 5.34
C ALA A 11 -6.91 -7.93 4.43
N LEU A 12 -7.15 -7.19 3.35
CA LEU A 12 -6.07 -6.66 2.49
C LEU A 12 -5.22 -5.59 3.17
N HIS A 13 -5.80 -4.74 4.02
CA HIS A 13 -5.04 -3.74 4.78
C HIS A 13 -4.06 -4.42 5.72
N LEU A 14 -4.57 -5.40 6.50
CA LEU A 14 -3.74 -6.19 7.40
C LEU A 14 -2.66 -6.94 6.64
N ALA A 15 -3.01 -7.64 5.56
CA ALA A 15 -2.04 -8.40 4.78
C ALA A 15 -0.95 -7.50 4.19
N ALA A 16 -1.31 -6.33 3.65
CA ALA A 16 -0.35 -5.35 3.16
C ALA A 16 0.60 -4.86 4.28
N GLN A 17 0.09 -4.72 5.50
CA GLN A 17 0.87 -4.25 6.65
C GLN A 17 1.80 -5.33 7.23
N ILE A 18 1.26 -6.52 7.52
CA ILE A 18 1.94 -7.55 8.33
C ILE A 18 2.55 -8.67 7.51
N CYS A 19 2.04 -8.93 6.29
CA CYS A 19 2.54 -10.05 5.50
C CYS A 19 3.85 -9.66 4.81
N ILE A 20 4.80 -10.60 4.89
CA ILE A 20 6.05 -10.57 4.14
C ILE A 20 5.84 -11.18 2.75
N ASN A 21 5.06 -12.26 2.67
CA ASN A 21 4.78 -12.93 1.41
C ASN A 21 3.69 -12.18 0.62
N PRO A 22 4.00 -11.64 -0.58
CA PRO A 22 3.01 -11.00 -1.44
C PRO A 22 1.95 -11.97 -2.00
N ASP A 23 2.21 -13.27 -2.06
CA ASP A 23 1.24 -14.29 -2.54
C ASP A 23 -0.03 -14.34 -1.67
N VAL A 24 0.07 -13.91 -0.41
CA VAL A 24 -1.10 -13.79 0.48
C VAL A 24 -2.10 -12.78 -0.07
N LEU A 25 -1.61 -11.70 -0.71
CA LEU A 25 -2.46 -10.70 -1.36
C LEU A 25 -3.16 -11.30 -2.57
N ASP A 26 -2.46 -12.12 -3.35
CA ASP A 26 -3.04 -12.82 -4.50
C ASP A 26 -4.15 -13.76 -4.04
N TYR A 27 -3.87 -14.59 -3.04
CA TYR A 27 -4.85 -15.50 -2.45
C TYR A 27 -6.08 -14.75 -1.92
N LEU A 28 -5.90 -13.65 -1.20
CA LEU A 28 -7.03 -12.84 -0.70
C LEU A 28 -7.85 -12.27 -1.87
N CYS A 29 -7.20 -11.75 -2.89
CA CYS A 29 -7.87 -11.22 -4.07
C CYS A 29 -8.68 -12.31 -4.79
N ASP A 30 -8.10 -13.50 -4.99
CA ASP A 30 -8.79 -14.65 -5.60
C ASP A 30 -9.99 -15.15 -4.77
N ASN A 31 -9.97 -14.91 -3.46
CA ASN A 31 -11.07 -15.22 -2.55
C ASN A 31 -12.11 -14.07 -2.45
N GLY A 32 -12.11 -13.16 -3.42
CA GLY A 32 -13.09 -12.08 -3.54
C GLY A 32 -12.74 -10.82 -2.75
N CYS A 33 -11.51 -10.68 -2.25
CA CYS A 33 -11.06 -9.42 -1.66
C CYS A 33 -10.61 -8.40 -2.70
N GLU A 34 -10.50 -8.76 -3.98
CA GLU A 34 -10.10 -7.85 -5.07
C GLU A 34 -10.97 -6.58 -5.12
N ALA A 35 -12.28 -6.71 -4.86
CA ALA A 35 -13.21 -5.59 -4.76
C ALA A 35 -12.86 -4.57 -3.66
N PHE A 36 -12.00 -4.94 -2.70
CA PHE A 36 -11.55 -4.08 -1.60
C PHE A 36 -10.12 -3.58 -1.77
N ILE A 37 -9.49 -3.79 -2.93
CA ILE A 37 -8.10 -3.38 -3.17
C ILE A 37 -7.91 -1.85 -3.11
N ASN A 38 -8.98 -1.12 -3.43
CA ASN A 38 -9.06 0.33 -3.40
C ASN A 38 -9.93 0.87 -2.25
N ARG A 39 -10.42 -0.02 -1.38
CA ARG A 39 -11.22 0.40 -0.23
C ARG A 39 -10.32 1.10 0.75
N ALA A 40 -10.70 2.30 1.13
CA ALA A 40 -10.02 3.04 2.19
C ALA A 40 -10.65 2.70 3.55
N ASP A 41 -9.83 2.67 4.59
CA ASP A 41 -10.25 2.56 5.98
C ASP A 41 -10.80 3.90 6.53
N GLN A 42 -11.06 3.97 7.83
CA GLN A 42 -11.55 5.21 8.48
C GLN A 42 -10.56 6.38 8.42
N PHE A 43 -9.29 6.10 8.14
CA PHE A 43 -8.21 7.06 7.99
C PHE A 43 -8.00 7.45 6.52
N GLY A 44 -8.76 6.87 5.59
CA GLY A 44 -8.56 7.07 4.15
C GLY A 44 -7.38 6.28 3.59
N TRP A 45 -6.79 5.39 4.37
CA TRP A 45 -5.67 4.58 3.93
C TRP A 45 -6.20 3.36 3.19
N THR A 46 -5.64 3.10 2.03
CA THR A 46 -5.90 1.88 1.25
C THR A 46 -4.88 0.79 1.59
N PRO A 47 -5.09 -0.47 1.18
CA PRO A 47 -4.08 -1.51 1.31
C PRO A 47 -2.71 -1.11 0.74
N LEU A 48 -2.70 -0.30 -0.32
CA LEU A 48 -1.46 0.21 -0.92
C LEU A 48 -0.70 1.17 0.02
N HIS A 49 -1.41 2.03 0.74
CA HIS A 49 -0.80 2.92 1.75
C HIS A 49 -0.11 2.11 2.85
N TYR A 50 -0.78 1.07 3.35
CA TYR A 50 -0.22 0.15 4.33
C TYR A 50 0.99 -0.63 3.77
N ALA A 51 0.92 -1.10 2.53
CA ALA A 51 2.04 -1.81 1.89
C ALA A 51 3.30 -0.95 1.81
N VAL A 52 3.13 0.34 1.47
CA VAL A 52 4.20 1.31 1.36
C VAL A 52 4.79 1.69 2.73
N MET A 53 3.93 1.92 3.72
CA MET A 53 4.34 2.31 5.08
C MET A 53 4.86 1.15 5.91
N ALA A 54 4.52 -0.08 5.53
CA ALA A 54 4.93 -1.27 6.24
C ALA A 54 6.46 -1.35 6.33
N ARG A 55 6.95 -1.49 7.56
CA ARG A 55 8.34 -1.82 7.80
C ARG A 55 8.51 -3.30 7.48
N SER A 56 8.92 -3.63 6.25
CA SER A 56 9.44 -4.96 5.94
C SER A 56 10.66 -5.17 6.85
N SER A 57 10.45 -5.88 7.96
CA SER A 57 11.47 -6.18 8.98
C SER A 57 12.43 -7.28 8.52
N ALA A 58 12.24 -7.82 7.32
CA ALA A 58 13.12 -8.81 6.75
C ALA A 58 14.26 -8.11 5.99
N GLN A 59 15.45 -8.29 6.55
CA GLN A 59 16.75 -8.21 5.90
C GLN A 59 16.76 -9.11 4.65
N GLY A 60 16.13 -8.73 3.53
CA GLY A 60 16.02 -9.61 2.37
C GLY A 60 15.11 -9.12 1.24
N ASP A 61 15.77 -8.64 0.18
CA ASP A 61 15.45 -8.64 -1.26
C ASP A 61 14.15 -8.11 -1.89
N ALA A 62 13.05 -7.81 -1.19
CA ALA A 62 11.95 -7.12 -1.89
C ALA A 62 10.98 -6.36 -0.97
N PRO A 63 11.35 -5.19 -0.41
CA PRO A 63 10.45 -4.35 0.37
C PRO A 63 9.15 -3.97 -0.37
N PHE A 64 9.16 -3.99 -1.71
CA PHE A 64 8.06 -3.55 -2.56
C PHE A 64 7.33 -4.66 -3.31
N ALA A 65 7.64 -5.94 -3.09
CA ALA A 65 6.95 -7.02 -3.82
C ALA A 65 5.42 -6.96 -3.65
N LYS A 66 4.96 -6.60 -2.44
CA LYS A 66 3.54 -6.36 -2.15
C LYS A 66 2.97 -5.14 -2.87
N VAL A 67 3.74 -4.06 -3.01
CA VAL A 67 3.32 -2.87 -3.78
C VAL A 67 3.16 -3.25 -5.25
N GLY A 68 4.13 -3.96 -5.81
CA GLY A 68 4.07 -4.48 -7.18
C GLY A 68 2.86 -5.39 -7.39
N ARG A 69 2.57 -6.33 -6.46
CA ARG A 69 1.37 -7.17 -6.53
C ARG A 69 0.08 -6.39 -6.48
N LEU A 70 -0.06 -5.46 -5.54
CA LEU A 70 -1.26 -4.64 -5.44
C LEU A 70 -1.50 -3.88 -6.74
N LEU A 71 -0.46 -3.26 -7.32
CA LEU A 71 -0.57 -2.55 -8.60
C LEU A 71 -0.92 -3.51 -9.76
N GLN A 72 -0.34 -4.71 -9.81
CA GLN A 72 -0.69 -5.75 -10.80
C GLN A 72 -2.17 -6.18 -10.70
N ARG A 73 -2.73 -6.16 -9.48
CA ARG A 73 -4.13 -6.49 -9.21
C ARG A 73 -5.07 -5.29 -9.38
N GLY A 74 -4.57 -4.14 -9.87
CA GLY A 74 -5.38 -2.95 -10.14
C GLY A 74 -5.57 -2.02 -8.93
N ALA A 75 -4.67 -2.08 -7.95
CA ALA A 75 -4.63 -1.08 -6.89
C ALA A 75 -4.36 0.30 -7.48
N ASP A 76 -5.22 1.24 -7.15
CA ASP A 76 -5.12 2.61 -7.59
C ASP A 76 -4.13 3.34 -6.69
N ALA A 77 -3.01 3.73 -7.30
CA ALA A 77 -1.95 4.44 -6.65
C ALA A 77 -2.30 5.89 -6.38
N GLU A 78 -3.34 6.45 -7.01
CA GLU A 78 -3.71 7.87 -6.91
C GLU A 78 -4.74 8.16 -5.82
N ILE A 79 -5.23 7.12 -5.12
CA ILE A 79 -6.20 7.31 -4.05
C ILE A 79 -5.60 8.16 -2.94
N ARG A 80 -6.37 9.17 -2.53
CA ARG A 80 -5.94 10.17 -1.56
C ARG A 80 -6.41 9.80 -0.16
N VAL A 81 -5.51 9.89 0.82
CA VAL A 81 -5.86 9.76 2.24
C VAL A 81 -6.63 10.98 2.71
N VAL A 82 -7.45 10.81 3.75
CA VAL A 82 -8.15 11.95 4.36
C VAL A 82 -7.12 12.76 5.15
N GLU A 83 -7.05 14.08 4.92
CA GLU A 83 -6.03 14.96 5.54
C GLU A 83 -5.98 14.85 7.06
N ASN A 84 -7.12 14.55 7.71
CA ASN A 84 -7.21 14.37 9.16
C ASN A 84 -6.36 13.18 9.67
N ALA A 85 -6.17 12.13 8.87
CA ALA A 85 -5.35 10.98 9.24
C ALA A 85 -3.85 11.29 9.31
N LEU A 86 -3.39 12.29 8.54
CA LEU A 86 -2.01 12.73 8.51
C LEU A 86 -1.68 13.76 9.61
N SER A 87 -2.70 14.30 10.30
CA SER A 87 -2.52 15.25 11.41
C SER A 87 -1.71 14.67 12.58
N LEU A 88 -1.52 13.35 12.64
CA LEU A 88 -0.65 12.69 13.61
C LEU A 88 0.84 12.73 13.24
N TYR A 89 1.17 13.08 11.99
CA TYR A 89 2.54 12.99 11.47
C TYR A 89 3.24 14.34 11.24
N ASP A 90 2.63 15.49 11.56
CA ASP A 90 3.24 16.84 11.44
C ASP A 90 4.02 17.04 10.12
N GLN A 91 3.36 16.73 8.99
CA GLN A 91 3.99 16.79 7.68
C GLN A 91 3.70 18.13 6.98
N PRO A 92 4.71 18.80 6.40
CA PRO A 92 4.52 20.06 5.71
C PRO A 92 3.86 19.77 4.35
N SER A 93 2.62 20.23 4.18
CA SER A 93 1.89 20.24 2.90
C SER A 93 1.56 18.83 2.36
N SER A 94 0.55 18.22 2.99
CA SER A 94 -0.22 17.01 2.65
C SER A 94 0.24 16.17 1.44
N PRO A 95 1.18 15.21 1.61
CA PRO A 95 1.31 14.09 0.67
C PRO A 95 -0.02 13.33 0.65
N SER A 96 -0.78 13.46 -0.42
CA SER A 96 -2.15 12.93 -0.47
C SER A 96 -2.16 11.44 -0.74
N THR A 97 -1.11 10.93 -1.39
CA THR A 97 -1.12 9.68 -2.13
C THR A 97 -0.08 8.69 -1.60
N ALA A 98 -0.30 7.39 -1.76
CA ALA A 98 0.60 6.34 -1.25
C ALA A 98 2.05 6.51 -1.73
N LEU A 99 2.25 6.86 -3.01
CA LEU A 99 3.57 7.09 -3.58
C LEU A 99 4.24 8.36 -3.06
N GLU A 100 3.47 9.43 -2.85
CA GLU A 100 3.98 10.68 -2.27
C GLU A 100 4.40 10.48 -0.82
N LEU A 101 3.62 9.71 -0.06
CA LEU A 101 3.95 9.31 1.31
C LEU A 101 5.26 8.52 1.35
N LEU A 102 5.49 7.60 0.41
CA LEU A 102 6.79 6.90 0.31
C LEU A 102 7.93 7.86 0.05
N ARG A 103 7.77 8.71 -0.98
CA ARG A 103 8.77 9.68 -1.42
C ARG A 103 9.20 10.59 -0.26
N TYR A 104 8.23 11.01 0.54
CA TYR A 104 8.49 11.86 1.69
C TYR A 104 9.06 11.09 2.89
N ALA A 105 8.38 10.02 3.33
CA ALA A 105 8.76 9.31 4.55
C ALA A 105 10.10 8.58 4.42
N ARG A 106 10.41 8.07 3.23
CA ARG A 106 11.61 7.26 2.93
C ARG A 106 12.03 7.44 1.44
N PRO A 107 12.74 8.52 1.08
CA PRO A 107 13.16 8.75 -0.30
C PRO A 107 14.04 7.63 -0.86
N GLU A 108 14.96 7.07 -0.07
CA GLU A 108 15.83 5.95 -0.49
C GLU A 108 15.05 4.69 -0.91
N ARG A 109 13.84 4.53 -0.34
CA ARG A 109 12.93 3.44 -0.64
C ARG A 109 12.10 3.69 -1.88
N PHE A 110 11.86 4.95 -2.22
CA PHE A 110 11.15 5.32 -3.44
C PHE A 110 11.97 4.93 -4.68
N ASP A 111 13.28 5.14 -4.69
CA ASP A 111 14.15 4.73 -5.81
C ASP A 111 14.15 3.21 -6.01
N LEU A 112 14.16 2.44 -4.91
CA LEU A 112 14.02 0.99 -4.94
C LEU A 112 12.65 0.57 -5.51
N LEU A 113 11.56 1.23 -5.12
CA LEU A 113 10.24 0.97 -5.68
C LEU A 113 10.24 1.23 -7.19
N VAL A 114 10.73 2.39 -7.64
CA VAL A 114 10.80 2.74 -9.06
C VAL A 114 11.62 1.70 -9.83
N GLY A 115 12.75 1.25 -9.27
CA GLY A 115 13.55 0.16 -9.84
C GLY A 115 12.78 -1.16 -9.96
N THR A 116 12.01 -1.54 -8.94
CA THR A 116 11.15 -2.74 -8.98
C THR A 116 10.01 -2.61 -9.99
N LEU A 117 9.37 -1.45 -10.09
CA LEU A 117 8.29 -1.20 -11.06
C LEU A 117 8.82 -1.20 -12.49
N THR A 118 9.97 -0.60 -12.72
CA THR A 118 10.68 -0.63 -14.00
C THR A 118 11.04 -2.06 -14.39
N GLY A 119 11.53 -2.87 -13.45
CA GLY A 119 11.81 -4.29 -13.66
C GLY A 119 10.57 -5.15 -13.92
N LEU A 120 9.40 -4.70 -13.44
CA LEU A 120 8.11 -5.34 -13.68
C LEU A 120 7.40 -4.81 -14.95
N GLY A 121 7.99 -3.86 -15.67
CA GLY A 121 7.38 -3.23 -16.86
C GLY A 121 6.19 -2.34 -16.55
N LEU A 122 5.99 -1.97 -15.28
CA LEU A 122 4.91 -1.08 -14.83
C LEU A 122 5.45 0.35 -14.84
N HIS A 123 5.21 1.09 -15.94
CA HIS A 123 5.45 2.53 -15.97
C HIS A 123 4.27 3.24 -15.30
N CYS A 124 4.47 3.72 -14.08
CA CYS A 124 3.65 4.79 -13.52
C CYS A 124 4.04 6.10 -14.23
N GLN A 125 3.19 6.56 -15.15
CA GLN A 125 3.33 7.86 -15.83
C GLN A 125 2.90 9.02 -14.94
#